data_AF-A0A941PI57-F1
#
_entry.id   AF-A0A941PI57-F1
#
_cell.length_a   1.000
_cell.length_b   1.000
_cell.length_c   1.000
_cell.angle_alpha   90.00
_cell.angle_beta   90.00
_cell.angle_gamma   90.00
#
_symmetry.space_group_name_H-M   'P 1'
#
loop_
_entity.id
_entity.type
_entity.pdbx_description
1 polymer ?
#
loop_
_entity_poly.entity_id
_entity_poly.type
_entity_poly.pdbx_seq_one_letter_code
_entity_poly.pdbx_strand_id
1 'polypeptide(L)' 'LNENLIPVVTEKFETSEPGIFAIGDINSYPGKLKLILCGFHEAALMAQAAFKIARPGERLVFLYTTSSTDLQKKLGVAS' A
#
# COMPACT_ATOMS: atom_id res chain seq x y z
N LEU A 1 -15.21 -14.79 -7.36
CA LEU A 1 -14.56 -14.68 -6.03
C LEU A 1 -14.28 -16.09 -5.55
N ASN A 2 -13.05 -16.36 -5.07
CA ASN A 2 -12.76 -17.61 -4.37
C ASN A 2 -12.96 -17.35 -2.87
N GLU A 3 -13.78 -18.15 -2.19
CA GLU A 3 -14.08 -17.98 -0.75
C GLU A 3 -14.59 -16.58 -0.34
N ASN A 4 -15.21 -15.84 -1.25
CA ASN A 4 -15.62 -14.43 -1.06
C ASN A 4 -14.48 -13.44 -0.80
N LEU A 5 -13.25 -13.79 -1.18
CA LEU A 5 -12.07 -12.92 -1.11
C LEU A 5 -11.76 -12.28 -2.46
N ILE A 6 -11.14 -11.11 -2.42
CA ILE A 6 -10.76 -10.33 -3.61
C ILE A 6 -9.36 -10.76 -4.04
N PRO A 7 -9.18 -11.35 -5.24
CA PRO A 7 -7.86 -11.69 -5.74
C PRO A 7 -7.07 -10.41 -6.06
N VAL A 8 -5.79 -10.41 -5.73
CA VAL A 8 -4.90 -9.26 -5.96
C VAL A 8 -3.53 -9.71 -6.48
N VAL A 9 -2.83 -8.78 -7.14
CA VAL A 9 -1.44 -8.99 -7.57
C VAL A 9 -0.47 -8.54 -6.48
N THR A 10 0.51 -9.38 -6.14
CA THR A 10 1.38 -9.17 -4.96
C THR A 10 2.35 -7.99 -5.07
N GLU A 11 2.62 -7.45 -6.26
CA GLU A 11 3.52 -6.29 -6.35
C GLU A 11 2.88 -4.98 -5.86
N LYS A 12 1.55 -4.87 -5.92
CA LYS A 12 0.81 -3.61 -5.64
C LYS A 12 -0.45 -3.80 -4.80
N PHE A 13 -0.92 -5.03 -4.63
CA PHE A 13 -2.22 -5.37 -4.05
C PHE A 13 -3.41 -4.71 -4.77
N GLU A 14 -3.25 -4.50 -6.08
CA GLU A 14 -4.26 -4.00 -7.00
C GLU A 14 -5.19 -5.14 -7.42
N THR A 15 -6.48 -4.84 -7.57
CA THR A 15 -7.50 -5.80 -8.03
C THR A 15 -7.50 -5.91 -9.55
N SER A 16 -8.46 -6.64 -10.12
CA SER A 16 -8.68 -6.63 -11.57
C SER A 16 -9.17 -5.28 -12.10
N GLU A 17 -9.79 -4.45 -11.24
CA GLU A 17 -10.24 -3.11 -11.59
C GLU A 17 -9.10 -2.10 -11.34
N PRO A 18 -8.59 -1.41 -12.39
CA PRO A 18 -7.48 -0.48 -12.26
C PRO A 18 -7.77 0.64 -11.25
N GLY A 19 -6.82 0.90 -10.36
CA GLY A 19 -6.95 1.90 -9.30
C GLY A 19 -7.80 1.49 -8.10
N ILE A 20 -8.38 0.28 -8.10
CA ILE A 20 -9.01 -0.32 -6.92
C ILE A 20 -8.05 -1.33 -6.30
N PHE A 21 -7.78 -1.17 -5.01
CA PHE A 21 -6.85 -2.01 -4.24
C PHE A 21 -7.59 -2.74 -3.12
N ALA A 22 -7.07 -3.92 -2.74
CA ALA A 22 -7.59 -4.67 -1.60
C ALA A 22 -6.44 -5.17 -0.73
N ILE A 23 -6.49 -4.87 0.57
CA ILE A 23 -5.46 -5.21 1.56
C ILE A 23 -6.10 -5.80 2.83
N GLY A 24 -5.31 -6.51 3.63
CA GLY A 24 -5.79 -7.15 4.86
C GLY A 24 -6.62 -8.39 4.57
N ASP A 25 -7.53 -8.74 5.47
CA ASP A 25 -8.21 -10.03 5.46
C ASP A 25 -9.21 -10.23 4.31
N ILE A 26 -9.53 -9.17 3.57
CA ILE A 26 -10.47 -9.21 2.42
C ILE A 26 -9.82 -9.70 1.12
N ASN A 27 -8.48 -9.69 1.02
CA ASN A 27 -7.80 -10.08 -0.21
C ASN A 27 -7.31 -11.54 -0.22
N SER A 28 -6.88 -12.01 -1.39
CA SER A 28 -6.28 -13.33 -1.57
C SER A 28 -5.17 -13.31 -2.62
N TYR A 29 -4.10 -14.06 -2.34
CA TYR A 29 -2.96 -14.33 -3.21
C TYR A 29 -2.23 -15.57 -2.70
N PRO A 30 -1.38 -16.24 -3.51
CA PRO A 30 -0.67 -17.44 -3.08
C PRO A 30 0.16 -17.20 -1.80
N GLY A 31 -0.08 -18.01 -0.76
CA GLY A 31 0.61 -17.90 0.52
C GLY A 31 0.08 -16.83 1.49
N LYS A 32 -1.08 -16.22 1.21
CA LYS A 32 -1.73 -15.25 2.12
C LYS A 32 -1.94 -15.82 3.52
N LEU A 33 -1.48 -15.08 4.53
CA LEU A 33 -1.82 -15.29 5.95
C LEU A 33 -2.71 -14.13 6.42
N LYS A 34 -3.78 -14.44 7.17
CA LYS A 34 -4.68 -13.45 7.78
C LYS A 34 -4.10 -12.93 9.08
N LEU A 35 -3.08 -12.10 8.96
CA LEU A 35 -2.33 -11.53 10.07
C LEU A 35 -2.27 -10.01 9.93
N ILE A 36 -2.36 -9.31 11.07
CA ILE A 36 -2.28 -7.84 11.11
C ILE A 36 -1.01 -7.32 10.43
N LEU A 37 0.14 -7.97 10.65
CA LEU A 37 1.40 -7.58 10.01
C LEU A 37 1.38 -7.69 8.48
N CYS A 38 0.60 -8.61 7.91
CA CYS A 38 0.49 -8.79 6.47
C CYS A 38 -0.27 -7.59 5.91
N GLY A 39 -1.38 -7.19 6.55
CA GLY A 39 -2.11 -5.98 6.20
C GLY A 39 -1.24 -4.72 6.18
N PHE A 40 -0.33 -4.56 7.15
CA PHE A 40 0.60 -3.42 7.16
C PHE A 40 1.62 -3.46 6.01
N HIS A 41 2.20 -4.63 5.73
CA HIS A 41 3.07 -4.81 4.57
C HIS A 41 2.34 -4.50 3.25
N GLU A 42 1.11 -4.98 3.14
CA GLU A 42 0.25 -4.77 1.97
C GLU A 42 -0.08 -3.31 1.75
N ALA A 43 -0.47 -2.61 2.83
CA ALA A 43 -0.74 -1.17 2.80
C ALA A 43 0.47 -0.37 2.32
N ALA A 44 1.68 -0.74 2.75
CA ALA A 44 2.91 -0.04 2.38
C ALA A 44 3.19 -0.11 0.87
N LEU A 45 3.00 -1.27 0.24
CA LEU A 45 3.18 -1.42 -1.21
C LEU A 45 2.01 -0.79 -2.00
N MET A 46 0.78 -0.96 -1.51
CA MET A 46 -0.40 -0.36 -2.12
C MET A 46 -0.30 1.17 -2.20
N ALA A 47 0.14 1.83 -1.13
CA ALA A 47 0.29 3.29 -1.09
C ALA A 47 1.27 3.82 -2.17
N GLN A 48 2.33 3.06 -2.49
CA GLN A 48 3.29 3.41 -3.54
C GLN A 48 2.64 3.38 -4.93
N ALA A 49 1.76 2.41 -5.19
CA ALA A 49 1.01 2.32 -6.44
C ALA A 49 -0.07 3.40 -6.52
N ALA A 50 -0.86 3.56 -5.45
CA ALA A 50 -1.92 4.56 -5.36
C ALA A 50 -1.37 5.99 -5.51
N PHE A 51 -0.18 6.29 -4.98
CA PHE A 51 0.47 7.60 -5.15
C PHE A 51 0.60 8.00 -6.62
N LYS A 52 1.01 7.08 -7.50
CA LYS A 52 1.20 7.37 -8.94
C LYS A 52 -0.11 7.70 -9.65
N ILE A 53 -1.23 7.17 -9.14
CA ILE A 53 -2.58 7.42 -9.66
C ILE A 53 -3.09 8.76 -9.11
N ALA A 54 -2.95 8.98 -7.80
CA ALA A 54 -3.44 10.18 -7.12
C ALA A 54 -2.64 11.45 -7.48
N ARG A 55 -1.36 11.30 -7.83
CA ARG A 55 -0.43 12.41 -8.11
C ARG A 55 0.32 12.16 -9.42
N PRO A 56 -0.38 12.16 -10.56
CA PRO A 56 0.24 11.87 -11.86
C PRO A 56 1.30 12.93 -12.19
N GLY A 57 2.48 12.48 -12.61
CA GLY A 57 3.61 13.35 -12.95
C GLY A 57 4.51 13.74 -11.77
N GLU A 58 4.10 13.48 -10.52
CA GLU A 58 4.97 13.67 -9.37
C GLU A 58 5.95 12.49 -9.22
N ARG A 59 7.24 12.82 -9.03
CA ARG A 59 8.25 11.80 -8.75
C ARG A 59 8.13 11.34 -7.30
N LEU A 60 7.83 10.07 -7.11
CA LEU A 60 7.86 9.43 -5.80
C LEU A 60 9.30 9.24 -5.34
N VAL A 61 9.68 9.94 -4.27
CA VAL A 61 11.01 9.84 -3.64
C VAL A 61 10.90 8.97 -2.39
N PHE A 62 11.70 7.91 -2.32
CA PHE A 62 11.74 7.04 -1.16
C PHE A 62 12.55 7.68 -0.03
N LEU A 63 11.94 7.84 1.13
CA LEU A 63 12.51 8.53 2.29
C LEU A 63 12.24 7.72 3.56
N TYR A 64 13.15 7.77 4.52
CA TYR A 64 12.99 7.15 5.83
C TYR A 64 12.41 8.14 6.84
N THR A 65 11.45 7.70 7.65
CA THR A 65 10.79 8.53 8.67
C THR A 65 11.76 9.04 9.75
N THR A 66 12.84 8.30 10.02
CA THR A 66 13.85 8.64 11.04
C THR A 66 14.77 9.78 10.63
N SER A 67 15.06 9.97 9.33
CA SER A 67 16.05 10.94 8.85
C SER A 67 15.47 12.04 7.97
N SER A 68 14.27 11.88 7.44
CA SER A 68 13.63 12.90 6.58
C SER A 68 12.89 13.94 7.42
N THR A 69 13.40 15.18 7.41
CA THR A 69 12.71 16.33 7.99
C THR A 69 11.36 16.60 7.32
N ASP A 70 11.24 16.39 6.02
CA ASP A 70 9.98 16.54 5.29
C ASP A 70 8.91 15.55 5.77
N LEU A 71 9.27 14.29 6.02
CA LEU A 71 8.35 13.31 6.60
C LEU A 71 8.04 13.64 8.07
N GLN A 72 9.02 14.06 8.85
CA GLN A 72 8.81 14.45 10.25
C GLN A 72 7.88 15.67 10.38
N LYS A 73 7.94 16.62 9.44
CA LYS A 73 6.98 17.74 9.35
C LYS A 73 5.56 17.26 9.06
N LYS A 74 5.39 16.33 8.11
CA LYS A 74 4.08 15.70 7.84
C LYS A 74 3.51 14.94 9.05
N LEU A 75 4.39 14.38 9.88
CA LEU A 75 4.03 13.70 11.13
C LEU A 75 3.84 14.66 12.32
N GLY A 76 4.12 15.96 12.16
CA GLY A 76 4.02 16.95 13.24
C GLY A 76 5.11 16.85 14.32
N VAL A 77 6.23 16.19 14.02
CA VAL A 77 7.34 15.95 14.98
C VAL A 77 8.46 16.99 14.82
N ALA A 78 8.68 17.49 13.60
CA ALA A 78 9.65 18.54 13.32
C ALA A 78 8.93 19.86 13.03
N SER A 79 9.43 20.94 13.65
CA SER A 79 9.04 22.35 13.43
C SER A 79 9.77 22.96 12.24
#